data_AF-A0A4V4HBG7-F1
#
_entry.id   AF-A0A4V4HBG7-F1
#
_cell.length_a   1.000
_cell.length_b   1.000
_cell.length_c   1.000
_cell.angle_alpha   90.00
_cell.angle_beta   90.00
_cell.angle_gamma   90.00
#
_symmetry.space_group_name_H-M   'P 1'
#
loop_
_entity.id
_entity.type
_entity.pdbx_description
1 polymer ?
#
loop_
_entity_poly.entity_id
_entity_poly.type
_entity_poly.pdbx_seq_one_letter_code
_entity_poly.pdbx_strand_id
1 'polypeptide(L)'
;CPECSWIQTSRRMPDFQRHVLTHRRPDQRDADSGWWCKGVPVEQRELYGNGIPKDAKAYEFRGKWRIGGCLKTFSRRDALGRHLDNVNVRCVGKACRADQE
;
A
#
# COMPACT_ATOMS: atom_id res chain seq x y z
N CYS A 1 -12.32 21.17 11.23
CA CYS A 1 -12.22 19.87 11.93
C CYS A 1 -11.94 20.20 13.38
N PRO A 2 -12.41 19.45 14.40
CA PRO A 2 -12.06 19.76 15.78
C PRO A 2 -10.54 19.69 16.07
N GLU A 3 -9.78 18.96 15.25
CA GLU A 3 -8.34 18.74 15.46
C GLU A 3 -7.46 19.50 14.46
N CYS A 4 -8.05 20.19 13.47
CA CYS A 4 -7.30 21.08 12.58
C CYS A 4 -8.19 22.09 11.83
N SER A 5 -7.54 23.10 11.25
CA SER A 5 -8.18 24.18 10.47
C SER A 5 -8.80 23.74 9.14
N TRP A 6 -8.86 22.44 8.83
CA TRP A 6 -9.52 21.96 7.62
C TRP A 6 -11.05 22.15 7.71
N ILE A 7 -11.62 22.84 6.72
CA ILE A 7 -13.06 23.08 6.62
C ILE A 7 -13.62 22.19 5.52
N GLN A 8 -14.63 21.39 5.84
CA GLN A 8 -15.29 20.55 4.85
C GLN A 8 -16.16 21.40 3.92
N THR A 9 -15.82 21.45 2.62
CA THR A 9 -16.60 22.20 1.62
C THR A 9 -17.85 21.44 1.12
N SER A 10 -17.85 20.11 1.21
CA SER A 10 -18.94 19.23 0.75
C SER A 10 -19.65 18.60 1.95
N ARG A 11 -20.99 18.63 2.02
CA ARG A 11 -21.75 18.05 3.17
C ARG A 11 -21.74 16.51 3.25
N ARG A 12 -20.85 15.83 2.52
CA ARG A 12 -20.74 14.37 2.54
C ARG A 12 -20.02 13.92 3.81
N MET A 13 -20.79 13.42 4.78
CA MET A 13 -20.27 12.83 6.01
C MET A 13 -19.11 11.83 5.81
N PRO A 14 -19.09 10.97 4.75
CA PRO A 14 -17.99 10.05 4.51
C PRO A 14 -16.61 10.71 4.32
N ASP A 15 -16.58 11.90 3.71
CA ASP A 15 -15.32 12.64 3.53
C ASP A 15 -14.86 13.30 4.83
N PHE A 16 -15.78 13.74 5.68
CA PHE A 16 -15.47 14.26 7.00
C PHE A 16 -14.89 13.16 7.90
N GLN A 17 -15.54 11.99 7.92
CA GLN A 17 -15.04 10.83 8.67
C GLN A 17 -13.66 10.40 8.19
N ARG A 18 -13.43 10.36 6.87
CA ARG A 18 -12.10 10.08 6.29
C ARG A 18 -11.06 11.11 6.72
N HIS A 19 -11.43 12.38 6.75
CA HIS A 19 -10.56 13.45 7.21
C HIS A 19 -10.17 13.25 8.69
N VAL A 20 -11.15 13.07 9.58
CA VAL A 20 -10.91 12.86 11.02
C VAL A 20 -10.03 11.62 11.28
N LEU A 21 -10.24 10.53 10.54
CA LEU A 21 -9.39 9.34 10.61
C LEU A 21 -7.92 9.59 10.27
N THR A 22 -7.60 10.68 9.56
CA THR A 22 -6.21 11.03 9.23
C THR A 22 -5.44 11.49 10.46
N HIS A 23 -6.10 12.07 11.46
CA HIS A 23 -5.47 12.45 12.74
C HIS A 23 -5.07 11.23 13.58
N ARG A 24 -5.80 10.12 13.44
CA ARG A 24 -5.57 8.87 14.20
C ARG A 24 -4.72 7.85 13.47
N ARG A 25 -4.10 8.21 12.33
CA ARG A 25 -3.29 7.23 11.60
C ARG A 25 -2.06 6.88 12.44
N PRO A 26 -1.77 5.58 12.67
CA PRO A 26 -0.48 5.18 13.20
C PRO A 26 0.62 5.70 12.26
N ASP A 27 1.80 5.90 12.83
CA ASP A 27 2.97 6.43 12.12
C ASP A 27 3.16 5.67 10.80
N GLN A 28 3.43 6.39 9.71
CA GLN A 28 3.56 5.80 8.36
C GLN A 28 4.68 4.74 8.27
N ARG A 29 5.54 4.63 9.29
CA ARG A 29 6.61 3.64 9.41
C ARG A 29 6.19 2.38 10.15
N ASP A 30 4.97 2.33 10.69
CA ASP A 30 4.45 1.15 11.34
C ASP A 30 4.22 0.06 10.29
N ALA A 31 5.21 -0.83 10.16
CA ALA A 31 5.15 -1.95 9.23
C ALA A 31 4.06 -2.96 9.60
N ASP A 32 3.47 -2.84 10.79
CA ASP A 32 2.38 -3.69 11.27
C ASP A 32 1.01 -3.24 10.73
N SER A 33 0.84 -1.94 10.49
CA SER A 33 -0.45 -1.37 10.14
C SER A 33 -0.41 -0.47 8.90
N GLY A 34 -1.17 -0.86 7.86
CA GLY A 34 -1.32 -0.04 6.64
C GLY A 34 -1.39 -0.84 5.34
N TRP A 35 -1.32 -0.11 4.22
CA TRP A 35 -1.33 -0.67 2.87
C TRP A 35 0.07 -0.51 2.28
N TRP A 36 0.80 -1.61 2.13
CA TRP A 36 2.18 -1.59 1.65
C TRP A 36 2.28 -2.20 0.26
N CYS A 37 3.02 -1.56 -0.64
CA CYS A 37 3.48 -2.22 -1.86
C CYS A 37 4.65 -3.15 -1.52
N LYS A 38 4.30 -4.29 -0.95
CA LYS A 38 5.26 -5.29 -0.47
C LYS A 38 5.69 -6.31 -1.51
N GLY A 39 5.15 -6.25 -2.73
CA GLY A 39 5.47 -7.23 -3.76
C GLY A 39 4.83 -8.59 -3.47
N VAL A 40 5.28 -9.60 -4.20
CA VAL A 40 4.84 -11.00 -4.03
C VAL A 40 5.93 -11.81 -3.34
N PRO A 41 5.59 -12.90 -2.64
CA PRO A 41 6.56 -13.88 -2.18
C PRO A 41 7.48 -14.35 -3.30
N VAL A 42 8.77 -14.57 -3.00
CA VAL A 42 9.76 -15.01 -4.01
C VAL A 42 9.36 -16.35 -4.65
N GLU A 43 8.76 -17.25 -3.88
CA GLU A 43 8.18 -18.51 -4.34
C GLU A 43 7.07 -18.34 -5.40
N GLN A 44 6.33 -17.23 -5.36
CA GLN A 44 5.27 -16.94 -6.34
C GLN A 44 5.79 -16.18 -7.56
N ARG A 45 7.09 -15.89 -7.64
CA ARG A 45 7.70 -15.16 -8.77
C ARG A 45 7.31 -15.77 -10.11
N GLU A 46 7.34 -17.10 -10.21
CA GLU A 46 7.06 -17.82 -11.45
C GLU A 46 5.60 -17.69 -11.89
N LEU A 47 4.66 -17.60 -10.94
CA LEU A 47 3.23 -17.40 -11.22
C LEU A 47 2.95 -16.03 -11.84
N TYR A 48 3.78 -15.03 -11.52
CA TYR A 48 3.67 -13.68 -12.07
C TYR A 48 4.47 -13.50 -13.38
N GLY A 49 5.16 -14.54 -13.83
CA GLY A 49 5.84 -14.62 -15.13
C GLY A 49 6.73 -13.40 -15.42
N ASN A 50 6.45 -12.72 -16.55
CA ASN A 50 7.19 -11.53 -17.01
C ASN A 50 6.81 -10.23 -16.28
N GLY A 51 5.87 -10.26 -15.34
CA GLY A 51 5.46 -9.07 -14.59
C GLY A 51 6.57 -8.54 -13.67
N ILE A 52 7.52 -9.40 -13.29
CA ILE A 52 8.65 -9.05 -12.42
C ILE A 52 9.92 -9.01 -13.27
N PRO A 53 10.61 -7.86 -13.36
CA PRO A 53 11.87 -7.80 -14.11
C PRO A 53 12.90 -8.75 -13.51
N LYS A 54 13.72 -9.38 -14.36
CA LYS A 54 14.72 -10.37 -13.91
C LYS A 54 15.73 -9.81 -12.90
N ASP A 55 16.01 -8.51 -13.02
CA ASP A 55 16.90 -7.73 -12.16
C ASP A 55 16.23 -7.24 -10.85
N ALA A 56 14.95 -7.54 -10.64
CA ALA A 56 14.28 -7.16 -9.40
C ALA A 56 14.97 -7.80 -8.19
N LYS A 57 15.40 -6.96 -7.24
CA LYS A 57 16.01 -7.41 -6.00
C LYS A 57 14.94 -7.95 -5.07
N ALA A 58 15.16 -9.15 -4.55
CA ALA A 58 14.39 -9.65 -3.42
C ALA A 58 14.78 -8.90 -2.15
N TYR A 59 13.81 -8.68 -1.27
CA TYR A 59 14.01 -8.03 0.02
C TYR A 59 13.18 -8.73 1.09
N GLU A 60 13.60 -8.60 2.33
CA GLU A 60 12.84 -9.10 3.47
C GLU A 60 11.77 -8.07 3.87
N PHE A 61 10.53 -8.54 4.01
CA PHE A 61 9.42 -7.75 4.53
C PHE A 61 8.67 -8.58 5.59
N ARG A 62 8.73 -8.15 6.85
CA ARG A 62 8.15 -8.87 8.02
C ARG A 62 8.60 -10.34 8.08
N GLY A 63 9.90 -10.60 7.92
CA GLY A 63 10.47 -11.96 7.97
C GLY A 63 10.13 -12.85 6.75
N LYS A 64 9.45 -12.32 5.73
CA LYS A 64 9.17 -13.03 4.48
C LYS A 64 9.93 -12.39 3.33
N TRP A 65 10.60 -13.21 2.54
CA TRP A 65 11.26 -12.77 1.32
C TRP A 65 10.24 -12.44 0.23
N ARG A 66 10.27 -11.20 -0.26
CA ARG A 66 9.37 -10.70 -1.30
C ARG A 66 10.15 -10.03 -2.43
N ILE A 67 9.51 -9.92 -3.60
CA ILE A 67 10.09 -9.35 -4.81
C ILE A 67 9.03 -8.59 -5.62
N GLY A 68 9.47 -7.59 -6.40
CA GLY A 68 8.60 -6.88 -7.33
C GLY A 68 7.69 -5.84 -6.69
N GLY A 69 7.95 -5.39 -5.46
CA GLY A 69 7.31 -4.22 -4.86
C GLY A 69 8.28 -3.06 -4.65
N CYS A 70 7.73 -1.86 -4.38
CA CYS A 70 8.52 -0.65 -4.15
C CYS A 70 8.65 -0.25 -2.68
N LEU A 71 8.10 -1.05 -1.75
CA LEU A 71 8.11 -0.81 -0.29
C LEU A 71 7.49 0.53 0.15
N LYS A 72 6.74 1.19 -0.73
CA LYS A 72 6.00 2.41 -0.38
C LYS A 72 4.74 2.08 0.42
N THR A 73 4.44 2.96 1.36
CA THR A 73 3.21 2.92 2.14
C THR A 73 2.12 3.76 1.50
N PHE A 74 0.90 3.30 1.64
CA PHE A 74 -0.29 3.95 1.14
C PHE A 74 -1.28 4.11 2.29
N SER A 75 -1.93 5.27 2.30
CA SER A 75 -2.96 5.58 3.27
C SER A 75 -4.24 4.75 3.11
N ARG A 76 -4.48 4.19 1.92
CA ARG A 76 -5.73 3.53 1.53
C ARG A 76 -5.47 2.32 0.63
N ARG A 77 -6.33 1.31 0.75
CA ARG A 77 -6.36 0.13 -0.15
C ARG A 77 -6.47 0.55 -1.61
N ASP A 78 -7.42 1.44 -1.91
CA ASP A 78 -7.68 1.94 -3.26
C ASP A 78 -6.44 2.65 -3.88
N ALA A 79 -5.66 3.37 -3.07
CA ALA A 79 -4.42 3.99 -3.56
C ALA A 79 -3.36 2.94 -3.91
N LEU A 80 -3.21 1.90 -3.09
CA LEU A 80 -2.37 0.74 -3.42
C LEU A 80 -2.89 -0.02 -4.64
N GLY A 81 -4.20 -0.19 -4.77
CA GLY A 81 -4.84 -0.81 -5.93
C GLY A 81 -4.52 -0.09 -7.23
N ARG A 82 -4.73 1.24 -7.27
CA ARG A 82 -4.36 2.06 -8.44
C ARG A 82 -2.86 2.06 -8.72
N HIS A 83 -2.02 1.96 -7.68
CA HIS A 83 -0.59 1.83 -7.87
C HIS A 83 -0.21 0.53 -8.58
N LEU A 84 -0.85 -0.59 -8.23
CA LEU A 84 -0.61 -1.90 -8.85
C LEU A 84 -1.25 -2.04 -10.24
N ASP A 85 -2.35 -1.32 -10.51
CA ASP A 85 -3.04 -1.30 -11.80
C ASP A 85 -2.36 -0.39 -12.84
N ASN A 86 -1.49 0.51 -12.40
CA ASN A 86 -0.84 1.46 -13.29
C ASN A 86 0.24 0.76 -14.14
N VAL A 87 0.03 0.70 -15.45
CA VAL A 87 0.97 0.11 -16.43
C VAL A 87 2.36 0.74 -16.44
N ASN A 88 2.51 1.97 -15.95
CA ASN A 88 3.80 2.64 -15.83
C ASN A 88 4.58 2.22 -14.57
N VAL A 89 3.91 1.50 -13.66
CA VAL A 89 4.48 1.00 -12.41
C VAL A 89 4.81 -0.48 -12.58
N ARG A 90 6.08 -0.84 -12.38
CA ARG A 90 6.55 -2.23 -12.48
C ARG A 90 6.30 -3.06 -11.21
N CYS A 91 5.40 -2.60 -10.35
CA CYS A 91 5.12 -3.28 -9.09
C CYS A 91 4.03 -4.32 -9.30
N VAL A 92 4.22 -5.49 -8.72
CA VAL A 92 3.24 -6.57 -8.74
C VAL A 92 2.76 -6.88 -7.32
N GLY A 93 1.56 -7.43 -7.21
CA GLY A 93 1.02 -7.89 -5.94
C GLY A 93 -0.48 -7.70 -5.84
N LYS A 94 -0.98 -7.74 -4.60
CA LYS A 94 -2.39 -7.53 -4.27
C LYS A 94 -2.53 -6.36 -3.32
N ALA A 95 -3.65 -5.62 -3.44
CA ALA A 95 -3.98 -4.52 -2.54
C ALA A 95 -4.50 -5.04 -1.19
N CYS A 96 -3.58 -5.62 -0.41
CA CYS A 96 -3.81 -6.21 0.91
C CYS A 96 -3.10 -5.40 2.00
N ARG A 97 -3.50 -5.61 3.26
CA ARG A 97 -2.80 -5.02 4.40
C ARG A 97 -1.38 -5.57 4.53
N ALA A 98 -0.53 -4.87 5.30
CA ALA A 98 0.82 -5.33 5.62
C ALA A 98 0.83 -6.78 6.17
N ASP A 99 -0.16 -7.11 7.01
CA ASP A 99 -0.30 -8.41 7.66
C ASP A 99 -0.94 -9.53 6.81
N GLN A 100 -1.69 -9.17 5.77
CA GLN A 100 -2.43 -10.14 4.97
C GLN A 100 -1.65 -10.58 3.74
N GLU A 101 -1.54 -11.87 3.44
CA GLU A 101 -0.64 -12.39 2.40
C GLU A 101 -0.91 -11.91 0.97
#